data_AF-A0A8W8IFY6-F1
#
_entry.id   AF-A0A8W8IFY6-F1
#
_cell.length_a   1.000
_cell.length_b   1.000
_cell.length_c   1.000
_cell.angle_alpha   90.00
_cell.angle_beta   90.00
_cell.angle_gamma   90.00
#
_symmetry.space_group_name_H-M   'P 1'
#
loop_
_entity.id
_entity.type
_entity.pdbx_description
1 polymer ?
#
loop_
_entity_poly.entity_id
_entity_poly.type
_entity_poly.pdbx_seq_one_letter_code
_entity_poly.pdbx_strand_id
1 'polypeptide(L)'
;ELYLYFPKGDQPNFDTWAKHQQAEIVTNDNYGVSIRSSRFVFTHNKWINLKQQIHLNSVHSSGHGNADGWIKVFVNHESAPIMTIQDAVLRKYDDVKIDGIFFSTFFGGHDDSWASAHDTYTLYKNFQISVGHH
;
A
#
# COMPACT_ATOMS: atom_id res chain seq x y z
N GLU A 1 4.52 -0.61 -7.35
CA GLU A 1 4.81 -0.76 -5.91
C GLU A 1 3.59 -0.33 -5.10
N LEU A 2 3.51 -0.73 -3.84
CA LEU A 2 2.62 -0.15 -2.85
C LEU A 2 3.44 0.85 -2.04
N TYR A 3 2.99 2.10 -1.98
CA TYR A 3 3.70 3.19 -1.31
C TYR A 3 2.92 3.59 -0.05
N LEU A 4 3.51 3.34 1.13
CA LEU A 4 2.80 3.47 2.41
C LEU A 4 3.41 4.53 3.33
N TYR A 5 2.55 5.34 3.92
CA TYR A 5 2.84 6.08 5.15
C TYR A 5 2.11 5.39 6.29
N PHE A 6 2.88 4.93 7.28
CA PHE A 6 2.35 4.21 8.44
C PHE A 6 3.28 4.40 9.64
N PRO A 7 2.83 4.04 10.86
CA PRO A 7 3.64 4.17 12.06
C PRO A 7 4.84 3.19 12.05
N LYS A 8 5.93 3.57 11.37
CA LYS A 8 7.11 2.71 11.17
C LYS A 8 7.72 2.23 12.49
N GLY A 9 7.83 3.14 13.47
CA GLY A 9 8.40 2.84 14.79
C GLY A 9 7.55 1.92 15.66
N ASP A 10 6.29 1.69 15.28
CA ASP A 10 5.37 0.81 16.01
C ASP A 10 5.27 -0.59 15.36
N GLN A 11 5.98 -0.85 14.26
CA GLN A 11 6.06 -2.22 13.74
C GLN A 11 6.85 -3.12 14.69
N PRO A 12 6.49 -4.41 14.81
CA PRO A 12 7.29 -5.37 15.55
C PRO A 12 8.65 -5.52 14.89
N ASN A 13 9.73 -5.03 15.52
CA ASN A 13 11.10 -5.05 14.99
C ASN A 13 11.14 -4.90 13.45
N PHE A 14 10.95 -3.65 12.99
CA PHE A 14 10.72 -3.32 11.58
C PHE A 14 11.62 -4.10 10.60
N ASP A 15 12.92 -4.21 10.87
CA ASP A 15 13.86 -4.89 9.98
C ASP A 15 13.59 -6.39 9.87
N THR A 16 13.23 -7.04 10.98
CA THR A 16 12.85 -8.44 10.99
C THR A 16 11.51 -8.64 10.30
N TRP A 17 10.50 -7.86 10.68
CA TRP A 17 9.17 -7.91 10.04
C TRP A 17 9.24 -7.71 8.53
N ALA A 18 10.04 -6.73 8.08
CA ALA A 18 10.21 -6.41 6.68
C ALA A 18 10.82 -7.58 5.88
N LYS A 19 11.82 -8.28 6.45
CA LYS A 19 12.46 -9.45 5.82
C LYS A 19 11.55 -10.67 5.73
N HIS A 20 10.50 -10.74 6.55
CA HIS A 20 9.54 -11.85 6.53
C HIS A 20 8.38 -11.65 5.55
N GLN A 21 8.26 -10.47 4.93
CA GLN A 21 7.23 -10.23 3.94
C GLN A 21 7.56 -10.90 2.60
N GLN A 22 6.52 -11.27 1.84
CA GLN A 22 6.66 -11.78 0.48
C GLN A 22 7.21 -10.70 -0.49
N ALA A 23 6.96 -9.44 -0.17
CA ALA A 23 7.33 -8.29 -0.97
C ALA A 23 8.61 -7.64 -0.44
N GLU A 24 9.41 -7.09 -1.33
CA GLU A 24 10.60 -6.33 -0.97
C GLU A 24 10.19 -4.99 -0.36
N ILE A 25 10.69 -4.69 0.83
CA ILE A 25 10.41 -3.44 1.55
C ILE A 25 11.65 -2.56 1.52
N VAL A 26 11.53 -1.42 0.86
CA VAL A 26 12.58 -0.40 0.76
C VAL A 26 12.17 0.80 1.61
N THR A 27 12.97 1.08 2.63
CA THR A 27 12.76 2.22 3.52
C THR A 27 13.52 3.46 3.07
N ASN A 28 12.95 4.61 3.42
CA ASN A 28 13.59 5.92 3.37
C ASN A 28 13.19 6.68 4.63
N ASP A 29 14.12 7.41 5.25
CA ASP A 29 13.85 8.15 6.48
C ASP A 29 12.96 9.39 6.26
N ASN A 30 12.98 9.95 5.04
CA ASN A 30 12.30 11.20 4.72
C ASN A 30 10.93 11.02 4.03
N TYR A 31 10.60 9.79 3.62
CA TYR A 31 9.46 9.52 2.73
C TYR A 31 8.70 8.25 3.13
N GLY A 32 7.66 7.91 2.35
CA GLY A 32 6.93 6.66 2.49
C GLY A 32 7.81 5.44 2.28
N VAL A 33 7.29 4.28 2.65
CA VAL A 33 7.94 2.99 2.39
C VAL A 33 7.51 2.47 1.04
N SER A 34 8.47 2.16 0.17
CA SER A 34 8.19 1.51 -1.11
C SER A 34 8.20 0.00 -0.90
N ILE A 35 7.06 -0.63 -1.15
CA ILE A 35 6.90 -2.08 -1.08
C ILE A 35 6.74 -2.60 -2.50
N ARG A 36 7.66 -3.47 -2.93
CA ARG A 36 7.81 -3.89 -4.31
C ARG A 36 7.52 -5.38 -4.47
N SER A 37 6.84 -5.71 -5.56
CA SER A 37 6.64 -7.08 -5.99
C SER A 37 7.10 -7.17 -7.44
N SER A 38 8.01 -8.10 -7.74
CA SER A 38 8.47 -8.39 -9.10
C SER A 38 7.39 -9.08 -9.95
N ARG A 39 6.26 -9.47 -9.35
CA ARG A 39 5.18 -10.21 -10.00
C ARG A 39 4.30 -9.36 -10.92
N PHE A 40 4.49 -8.04 -10.93
CA PHE A 40 3.71 -7.15 -11.77
C PHE A 40 4.48 -5.89 -12.18
N VAL A 41 4.30 -5.49 -13.44
CA VAL A 41 4.77 -4.23 -14.00
C VAL A 41 3.64 -3.61 -14.81
N PHE A 42 3.44 -2.30 -14.66
CA PHE A 42 2.49 -1.56 -15.49
C PHE A 42 2.89 -1.65 -16.96
N THR A 43 1.94 -1.99 -17.82
CA THR A 43 2.17 -2.11 -19.26
C THR A 43 1.41 -1.01 -19.98
N HIS A 44 2.08 -0.34 -20.92
CA HIS A 44 1.50 0.75 -21.69
C HIS A 44 0.32 0.28 -22.55
N ASN A 45 -0.63 1.18 -22.83
CA ASN A 45 -1.81 0.94 -23.66
C ASN A 45 -2.70 -0.24 -23.23
N LYS A 46 -2.72 -0.57 -21.93
CA LYS A 46 -3.58 -1.63 -21.39
C LYS A 46 -4.41 -1.12 -20.23
N TRP A 47 -5.68 -1.53 -20.20
CA TRP A 47 -6.48 -1.45 -18.99
C TRP A 47 -5.96 -2.46 -17.98
N ILE A 48 -5.77 -1.99 -16.75
CA ILE A 48 -5.32 -2.81 -15.62
C ILE A 48 -6.39 -2.69 -14.56
N ASN A 49 -6.91 -3.82 -14.10
CA ASN A 49 -7.76 -3.82 -12.92
C ASN A 49 -6.86 -3.91 -11.68
N LEU A 50 -6.98 -2.94 -10.78
CA LEU A 50 -6.28 -2.95 -9.49
C LEU A 50 -7.31 -3.12 -8.37
N LYS A 51 -7.02 -4.03 -7.44
CA LYS A 51 -7.77 -4.18 -6.20
C LYS A 51 -6.79 -4.19 -5.03
N GLN A 52 -7.03 -3.29 -4.07
CA GLN A 52 -6.34 -3.27 -2.80
C GLN A 52 -7.33 -3.63 -1.70
N GLN A 53 -6.98 -4.62 -0.88
CA GLN A 53 -7.70 -4.95 0.34
C GLN A 53 -6.84 -4.56 1.53
N ILE A 54 -7.45 -3.87 2.49
CA ILE A 54 -6.80 -3.40 3.71
C ILE A 54 -7.64 -3.88 4.89
N HIS A 55 -6.99 -4.50 5.85
CA HIS A 55 -7.57 -4.82 7.15
C HIS A 55 -6.75 -4.13 8.22
N LEU A 56 -7.37 -3.16 8.90
CA LEU A 56 -6.74 -2.45 10.01
C LEU A 56 -6.49 -3.43 11.15
N ASN A 57 -5.34 -3.28 11.80
CA ASN A 57 -5.06 -4.02 13.02
C ASN A 57 -6.05 -3.70 14.15
N SER A 58 -6.17 -4.62 15.10
CA SER A 58 -6.85 -4.39 16.36
C SER A 58 -6.04 -3.46 17.27
N VAL A 59 -6.75 -2.75 18.15
CA VAL A 59 -6.19 -1.87 19.17
C VAL A 59 -6.95 -2.19 20.46
N HIS A 60 -6.28 -2.81 21.42
CA HIS A 60 -6.86 -3.13 22.74
C HIS A 60 -6.43 -2.16 23.84
N SER A 61 -5.31 -1.46 23.62
CA SER A 61 -4.79 -0.42 24.49
C SER A 61 -4.50 0.82 23.66
N SER A 62 -5.04 1.97 24.08
CA SER A 62 -4.88 3.22 23.33
C SER A 62 -3.40 3.56 23.13
N GLY A 63 -3.04 3.96 21.91
CA GLY A 63 -1.65 4.21 21.51
C GLY A 63 -0.85 2.95 21.15
N HIS A 64 -1.43 1.75 21.27
CA HIS A 64 -0.73 0.47 21.08
C HIS A 64 -1.53 -0.43 20.13
N GLY A 65 -1.13 -0.46 18.86
CA GLY A 65 -1.72 -1.35 17.86
C GLY A 65 -1.13 -2.76 17.92
N ASN A 66 -1.98 -3.77 17.76
CA ASN A 66 -1.52 -5.16 17.62
C ASN A 66 -1.00 -5.42 16.20
N ALA A 67 -0.13 -6.40 16.05
CA ALA A 67 0.43 -6.78 14.75
C ALA A 67 -0.45 -7.84 14.07
N ASP A 68 -1.70 -7.49 13.75
CA ASP A 68 -2.68 -8.38 13.11
C ASP A 68 -3.36 -7.74 11.88
N GLY A 69 -2.91 -6.55 11.48
CA GLY A 69 -3.33 -5.90 10.25
C GLY A 69 -2.68 -6.51 9.01
N TRP A 70 -3.33 -6.35 7.86
CA TRP A 70 -2.79 -6.85 6.59
C TRP A 70 -3.24 -6.03 5.39
N ILE A 71 -2.43 -6.08 4.33
CA ILE A 71 -2.72 -5.46 3.03
C ILE A 71 -2.50 -6.51 1.93
N LYS A 72 -3.43 -6.61 0.98
CA LYS A 72 -3.31 -7.47 -0.19
C LYS A 72 -3.56 -6.66 -1.46
N VAL A 73 -2.71 -6.84 -2.46
CA VAL A 73 -2.86 -6.22 -3.78
C VAL A 73 -3.07 -7.30 -4.83
N PHE A 74 -4.10 -7.12 -5.65
CA PHE A 74 -4.48 -7.99 -6.75
C PHE A 74 -4.49 -7.20 -8.05
N VAL A 75 -4.21 -7.89 -9.15
CA VAL A 75 -4.16 -7.31 -10.48
C VAL A 75 -4.96 -8.17 -11.45
N ASN A 76 -5.64 -7.54 -12.41
CA ASN A 76 -6.33 -8.18 -13.53
C ASN A 76 -7.31 -9.28 -13.11
N HIS A 77 -8.03 -9.06 -12.00
CA HIS A 77 -9.02 -10.00 -11.45
C HIS A 77 -8.44 -11.36 -11.04
N GLU A 78 -7.12 -11.49 -10.86
CA GLU A 78 -6.52 -12.71 -10.34
C GLU A 78 -6.97 -13.00 -8.90
N SER A 79 -7.22 -14.27 -8.59
CA SER A 79 -7.64 -14.71 -7.25
C SER A 79 -6.51 -14.68 -6.21
N ALA A 80 -5.27 -14.77 -6.66
CA ALA A 80 -4.09 -14.71 -5.79
C ALA A 80 -3.52 -13.29 -5.74
N PRO A 81 -3.17 -12.76 -4.56
CA PRO A 81 -2.53 -11.46 -4.50
C PRO A 81 -1.12 -11.52 -5.10
N ILE A 82 -0.75 -10.45 -5.82
CA ILE A 82 0.63 -10.23 -6.28
C ILE A 82 1.53 -9.76 -5.14
N MET A 83 0.94 -9.28 -4.05
CA MET A 83 1.62 -8.72 -2.88
C MET A 83 0.73 -8.92 -1.66
N THR A 84 1.33 -9.44 -0.59
CA THR A 84 0.70 -9.54 0.73
C THR A 84 1.65 -8.94 1.76
N ILE A 85 1.10 -8.08 2.61
CA ILE A 85 1.73 -7.59 3.83
C ILE A 85 0.90 -8.12 4.99
N GLN A 86 1.54 -8.78 5.96
CA GLN A 86 0.91 -9.35 7.15
C GLN A 86 1.53 -8.78 8.41
N ASP A 87 0.89 -9.05 9.54
CA ASP A 87 1.35 -8.66 10.88
C ASP A 87 1.69 -7.16 10.98
N ALA A 88 0.92 -6.32 10.29
CA ALA A 88 1.18 -4.91 10.15
C ALA A 88 0.43 -4.09 11.20
N VAL A 89 1.12 -3.12 11.81
CA VAL A 89 0.47 -2.08 12.64
C VAL A 89 0.15 -0.89 11.74
N LEU A 90 -1.11 -0.76 11.34
CA LEU A 90 -1.62 0.30 10.46
C LEU A 90 -2.23 1.48 11.24
N ARG A 91 -2.57 1.28 12.52
CA ARG A 91 -3.10 2.31 13.42
C ARG A 91 -2.74 2.04 14.88
N LYS A 92 -2.79 3.10 15.70
CA LYS A 92 -2.50 3.06 17.15
C LYS A 92 -3.72 3.31 18.03
N TYR A 93 -4.74 3.97 17.48
CA TYR A 93 -5.96 4.34 18.17
C TYR A 93 -7.13 3.69 17.46
N ASP A 94 -8.08 3.17 18.22
CA ASP A 94 -9.19 2.41 17.67
C ASP A 94 -10.17 3.30 16.90
N ASP A 95 -10.29 4.57 17.25
CA ASP A 95 -11.08 5.59 16.55
C ASP A 95 -10.51 5.96 15.17
N VAL A 96 -9.24 5.67 14.88
CA VAL A 96 -8.66 5.79 13.53
C VAL A 96 -9.21 4.67 12.64
N LYS A 97 -10.03 5.06 11.66
CA LYS A 97 -10.65 4.17 10.66
C LYS A 97 -10.15 4.50 9.24
N ILE A 98 -10.65 3.76 8.24
CA ILE A 98 -10.47 4.09 6.83
C ILE A 98 -11.55 5.10 6.44
N ASP A 99 -11.15 6.29 6.00
CA ASP A 99 -12.08 7.34 5.58
C ASP A 99 -12.51 7.21 4.12
N GLY A 100 -11.66 6.61 3.27
CA GLY A 100 -11.97 6.45 1.84
C GLY A 100 -10.75 6.15 0.96
N ILE A 101 -10.83 6.58 -0.30
CA ILE A 101 -9.74 6.48 -1.27
C ILE A 101 -8.98 7.81 -1.32
N PHE A 102 -7.66 7.73 -1.20
CA PHE A 102 -6.79 8.81 -1.61
C PHE A 102 -6.36 8.60 -3.05
N PHE A 103 -6.98 9.34 -3.98
CA PHE A 103 -6.63 9.29 -5.39
C PHE A 103 -5.55 10.32 -5.72
N SER A 104 -4.36 9.85 -6.07
CA SER A 104 -3.20 10.71 -6.35
C SER A 104 -2.38 10.13 -7.50
N THR A 105 -2.24 10.89 -8.59
CA THR A 105 -1.42 10.51 -9.74
C THR A 105 -0.74 11.73 -10.33
N PHE A 106 0.58 11.68 -10.41
CA PHE A 106 1.45 12.68 -10.98
C PHE A 106 2.82 12.05 -11.22
N PHE A 107 3.64 12.65 -12.08
CA PHE A 107 5.07 12.35 -12.12
C PHE A 107 5.68 12.94 -10.85
N GLY A 108 6.10 12.07 -9.93
CA GLY A 108 6.43 12.45 -8.56
C GLY A 108 7.91 12.40 -8.28
N GLY A 109 8.32 13.16 -7.27
CA GLY A 109 9.70 13.46 -6.89
C GLY A 109 9.73 14.84 -6.23
N HIS A 110 10.91 15.40 -6.01
CA HIS A 110 11.04 16.73 -5.38
C HIS A 110 11.78 17.76 -6.24
N ASP A 111 12.17 17.39 -7.47
CA ASP A 111 12.94 18.23 -8.38
C ASP A 111 12.58 17.94 -9.86
N ASP A 112 13.12 18.74 -10.77
CA ASP A 112 12.80 18.70 -12.20
C ASP A 112 13.22 17.39 -12.90
N SER A 113 14.11 16.58 -12.31
CA SER A 113 14.53 15.31 -12.93
C SER A 113 13.42 14.27 -12.99
N TRP A 114 12.33 14.50 -12.26
CA TRP A 114 11.15 13.64 -12.25
C TRP A 114 10.09 14.04 -13.29
N ALA A 115 10.28 15.18 -13.97
CA ALA A 115 9.35 15.63 -15.00
C ALA A 115 9.25 14.61 -16.15
N SER A 116 8.04 14.43 -16.70
CA SER A 116 7.87 13.61 -17.89
C SER A 116 8.56 14.24 -19.08
N ALA A 117 9.26 13.43 -19.89
CA ALA A 117 9.86 13.88 -21.14
C ALA A 117 8.82 14.16 -22.25
N HIS A 118 7.58 13.69 -22.06
CA HIS A 118 6.52 13.76 -23.06
C HIS A 118 5.16 14.04 -22.44
N ASP A 119 4.26 14.61 -23.25
CA ASP A 119 2.84 14.62 -22.94
C ASP A 119 2.33 13.19 -22.80
N THR A 120 1.71 12.92 -21.66
CA THR A 120 1.28 11.57 -21.26
C THR A 120 -0.07 11.67 -20.59
N TYR A 121 -0.84 10.59 -20.71
CA TYR A 121 -2.20 10.54 -20.20
C TYR A 121 -2.43 9.20 -19.52
N THR A 122 -3.14 9.24 -18.39
CA THR A 122 -3.65 8.05 -17.70
C THR A 122 -5.17 8.14 -17.62
N LEU A 123 -5.84 7.01 -17.88
CA LEU A 123 -7.31 6.92 -17.87
C LEU A 123 -7.75 6.04 -16.71
N TYR A 124 -8.76 6.50 -15.97
CA TYR A 124 -9.30 5.79 -14.82
C TYR A 124 -10.82 5.67 -14.92
N LYS A 125 -11.35 4.51 -14.55
CA LYS A 125 -12.79 4.25 -14.49
C LYS A 125 -13.09 3.14 -13.49
N ASN A 126 -14.36 2.98 -13.16
CA ASN A 126 -14.86 1.90 -12.30
C ASN A 126 -14.26 1.89 -10.88
N PHE A 127 -14.12 3.07 -10.26
CA PHE A 127 -13.78 3.15 -8.85
C PHE A 127 -14.87 2.51 -7.99
N GLN A 128 -14.46 1.66 -7.06
CA GLN A 128 -15.36 0.99 -6.13
C GLN A 128 -14.70 0.94 -4.76
N ILE A 129 -15.47 1.30 -3.74
CA ILE A 129 -15.14 1.10 -2.32
C ILE A 129 -16.19 0.13 -1.78
N SER A 130 -15.72 -0.90 -1.08
CA SER A 130 -16.60 -1.85 -0.41
C SER A 130 -16.00 -2.20 0.95
N VAL A 131 -16.88 -2.49 1.90
CA VAL A 131 -16.49 -3.05 3.19
C VAL A 131 -16.44 -4.56 3.03
N GLY A 132 -15.34 -5.19 3.41
CA GLY A 132 -15.24 -6.64 3.41
C GLY A 132 -16.21 -7.24 4.42
N HIS A 133 -17.02 -8.21 3.99
CA HIS A 133 -17.76 -9.07 4.92
C HIS A 133 -16.81 -10.17 5.38
N HIS A 134 -16.59 -10.24 6.70
CA HIS A 134 -15.86 -11.32 7.36
C HIS A 134 -16.75 -12.54 7.56
#